data_AF-A0A1A2S109-F1
#
_entry.id   AF-A0A1A2S109-F1
#
_cell.length_a   1.000
_cell.length_b   1.000
_cell.length_c   1.000
_cell.angle_alpha   90.00
_cell.angle_beta   90.00
_cell.angle_gamma   90.00
#
_symmetry.space_group_name_H-M   'P 1'
#
loop_
_entity.id
_entity.type
_entity.pdbx_description
1 polymer ?
#
loop_
_entity_poly.entity_id
_entity_poly.type
_entity_poly.pdbx_seq_one_letter_code
_entity_poly.pdbx_strand_id
1 'polypeptide(L)'
;MQTIALIGLLGGLITGISPCILPVLPVILLSGMDSTRANDPTASSAARPYLVIAGLVCSFSLVTLIGSTLLTALHLPQDAIRWAALVVLVLIGLGLIFPPVQHLIERPFAYFPQRQIGSGTNGFALGLTLGALYVPCAGPVLAAIVVAGGTSSIGFGVLLLTATFAVGNALPLLIFALAGRRVAERVAAFRRRQRAIRTAGGIAMIVLAAALVFNLPAMLQRTVPDYTTAMQKTLGANDIARSLDPAAAQQPNHRDGLQLSRPGTTIGALSDCAGVSAGLQRCGPAPALAGVTGWLNTRDGKPLDPESVRGKVILIDFWAYSCINCQRAIPHVIDWYNRYRDSGFLVIGVHTPEYAFERVPANVASGAADLRITYPIALDNDYATWNNFDNLYWPAEYLIDANGQVRHTKFGEGDYDETERLIRKLLLDAHPGVQLAAPTNSVDSTPQTRLTPETYLGVGKSGNYGGSGGDYKAGAATLSFPPNLADDKFALRGRWTLDDQGAIADGDDSAVRLNYIAKDVYAVVGGSGTITVTRDGKTTTTTIGGAPTLHRIVGDDSAHRDQLDMRVSRGLQVFSFTFG
;
A
#
# COMPACT_ATOMS: atom_id res chain seq x y z
N MET A 1 -11.70 18.42 0.90
CA MET A 1 -12.74 18.40 -0.16
C MET A 1 -12.22 18.89 -1.51
N GLN A 2 -11.54 20.04 -1.61
CA GLN A 2 -10.99 20.53 -2.88
C GLN A 2 -9.97 19.56 -3.51
N THR A 3 -9.12 18.92 -2.69
CA THR A 3 -8.15 17.92 -3.14
C THR A 3 -8.83 16.69 -3.75
N ILE A 4 -9.86 16.14 -3.09
CA ILE A 4 -10.68 15.02 -3.58
C ILE A 4 -11.35 15.36 -4.91
N ALA A 5 -11.94 16.55 -5.00
CA ALA A 5 -12.59 16.99 -6.22
C ALA A 5 -11.59 17.10 -7.37
N LEU A 6 -10.39 17.65 -7.11
CA LEU A 6 -9.31 17.75 -8.07
C LEU A 6 -8.79 16.38 -8.50
N ILE A 7 -8.62 15.44 -7.57
CA ILE A 7 -8.16 14.07 -7.85
C ILE A 7 -9.19 13.31 -8.69
N GLY A 8 -10.47 13.39 -8.33
CA GLY A 8 -11.55 12.84 -9.15
C GLY A 8 -11.54 13.44 -10.55
N LEU A 9 -11.48 14.76 -10.66
CA LEU A 9 -11.45 15.47 -11.94
C LEU A 9 -10.24 15.05 -12.81
N LEU A 10 -9.04 15.01 -12.24
CA LEU A 10 -7.81 14.62 -12.94
C LEU A 10 -7.81 13.14 -13.32
N GLY A 11 -8.22 12.26 -12.41
CA GLY A 11 -8.38 10.84 -12.68
C GLY A 11 -9.39 10.58 -13.79
N GLY A 12 -10.51 11.29 -13.78
CA GLY A 12 -11.53 11.27 -14.83
C GLY A 12 -10.97 11.76 -16.17
N LEU A 13 -10.20 12.87 -16.17
CA LEU A 13 -9.58 13.44 -17.37
C LEU A 13 -8.60 12.46 -18.02
N ILE A 14 -7.72 11.85 -17.20
CA ILE A 14 -6.73 10.87 -17.66
C ILE A 14 -7.43 9.62 -18.21
N THR A 15 -8.45 9.13 -17.49
CA THR A 15 -9.24 7.97 -17.95
C THR A 15 -9.97 8.30 -19.26
N GLY A 16 -10.50 9.52 -19.40
CA GLY A 16 -11.15 10.04 -20.60
C GLY A 16 -10.27 10.13 -21.85
N ILE A 17 -8.94 10.13 -21.67
CA ILE A 17 -7.93 10.13 -22.75
C ILE A 17 -7.33 8.72 -22.95
N SER A 18 -7.73 7.74 -22.13
CA SER A 18 -7.20 6.39 -22.15
C SER A 18 -7.36 5.72 -23.52
N PRO A 19 -6.38 4.93 -23.98
CA PRO A 19 -6.42 4.21 -25.26
C PRO A 19 -7.64 3.31 -25.45
N CYS A 20 -8.39 2.99 -24.39
CA CYS A 20 -9.67 2.27 -24.45
C CYS A 20 -10.80 3.03 -25.16
N ILE A 21 -10.71 4.37 -25.30
CA ILE A 21 -11.81 5.22 -25.81
C ILE A 21 -11.65 5.56 -27.28
N LEU A 22 -10.40 5.63 -27.73
CA LEU A 22 -10.03 5.86 -29.13
C LEU A 22 -10.80 4.96 -30.14
N PRO A 23 -11.07 3.68 -29.84
CA PRO A 23 -11.87 2.80 -30.72
C PRO A 23 -13.36 3.15 -30.82
N VAL A 24 -13.93 3.78 -29.78
CA VAL A 24 -15.37 4.15 -29.71
C VAL A 24 -15.62 5.56 -30.26
N LEU A 25 -14.58 6.39 -30.29
CA LEU A 25 -14.58 7.74 -30.85
C LEU A 25 -15.29 7.86 -32.21
N PRO A 26 -15.06 6.96 -33.20
CA PRO A 26 -15.72 7.07 -34.51
C PRO A 26 -17.24 6.94 -34.43
N VAL A 27 -17.78 6.12 -33.52
CA VAL A 27 -19.23 5.95 -33.33
C VAL A 27 -19.83 7.20 -32.71
N ILE A 28 -19.20 7.76 -31.68
CA ILE A 28 -19.64 9.00 -31.01
C ILE A 28 -19.65 10.18 -32.00
N LEU A 29 -18.62 10.26 -32.86
CA LEU A 29 -18.53 11.27 -33.91
C LEU A 29 -19.68 11.14 -34.94
N LEU A 30 -20.05 9.92 -35.31
CA LEU A 30 -21.17 9.64 -36.24
C LEU A 30 -22.54 9.92 -35.62
N SER A 31 -22.75 9.57 -34.35
CA SER A 31 -23.97 9.94 -33.60
C SER A 31 -24.14 11.46 -33.51
N GLY A 32 -23.02 12.19 -33.47
CA GLY A 32 -23.00 13.65 -33.56
C GLY A 32 -23.41 14.19 -34.94
N MET A 33 -23.34 13.41 -36.02
CA MET A 33 -23.68 13.81 -37.39
C MET A 33 -25.16 13.59 -37.76
N ASP A 34 -25.77 12.49 -37.30
CA ASP A 34 -27.20 12.21 -37.52
C ASP A 34 -28.12 13.26 -36.85
N SER A 35 -27.56 14.04 -35.93
CA SER A 35 -28.20 15.20 -35.30
C SER A 35 -28.63 16.32 -36.26
N THR A 36 -28.20 16.28 -37.53
CA THR A 36 -28.56 17.27 -38.57
C THR A 36 -29.81 16.90 -39.39
N ARG A 37 -30.37 15.69 -39.22
CA ARG A 37 -31.54 15.23 -40.02
C ARG A 37 -32.83 14.97 -39.23
N ALA A 38 -32.79 14.99 -37.90
CA ALA A 38 -33.99 14.81 -37.08
C ALA A 38 -34.62 16.17 -36.73
N ASN A 39 -35.58 16.60 -37.55
CA ASN A 39 -36.55 17.65 -37.22
C ASN A 39 -37.37 17.19 -35.99
N ASP A 40 -37.01 17.65 -34.80
CA ASP A 40 -37.86 17.50 -33.60
C ASP A 40 -37.84 18.82 -32.77
N PRO A 41 -38.97 19.53 -32.56
CA PRO A 41 -38.96 20.95 -32.21
C PRO A 41 -38.83 21.29 -30.71
N THR A 42 -38.58 20.34 -29.82
CA THR A 42 -38.78 20.57 -28.37
C THR A 42 -37.58 20.31 -27.45
N ALA A 43 -36.38 20.10 -27.96
CA ALA A 43 -35.17 20.07 -27.12
C ALA A 43 -34.01 20.81 -27.79
N SER A 44 -33.64 21.95 -27.21
CA SER A 44 -32.55 22.82 -27.65
C SER A 44 -31.26 22.02 -27.94
N SER A 45 -30.65 22.28 -29.11
CA SER A 45 -29.46 21.58 -29.60
C SER A 45 -28.23 21.70 -28.70
N ALA A 46 -28.28 22.59 -27.70
CA ALA A 46 -27.26 22.78 -26.67
C ALA A 46 -27.39 21.83 -25.46
N ALA A 47 -28.57 21.27 -25.17
CA ALA A 47 -28.79 20.44 -23.98
C ALA A 47 -28.52 18.94 -24.20
N ARG A 48 -28.49 18.48 -25.46
CA ARG A 48 -28.30 17.05 -25.79
C ARG A 48 -26.94 16.48 -25.32
N PRO A 49 -25.79 17.16 -25.43
CA PRO A 49 -24.52 16.68 -24.86
C PRO A 49 -24.58 16.52 -23.34
N TYR A 50 -25.24 17.44 -22.65
CA TYR A 50 -25.46 17.36 -21.20
C TYR A 50 -26.36 16.18 -20.81
N LEU A 51 -27.36 15.84 -21.64
CA LEU A 51 -28.21 14.66 -21.44
C LEU A 51 -27.45 13.33 -21.66
N VAL A 52 -26.50 13.28 -22.60
CA VAL A 52 -25.61 12.12 -22.78
C VAL A 52 -24.70 11.96 -21.56
N ILE A 53 -24.13 13.05 -21.07
CA ILE A 53 -23.28 13.07 -19.87
C ILE A 53 -24.09 12.62 -18.65
N ALA A 54 -25.29 13.15 -18.45
CA ALA A 54 -26.18 12.74 -17.36
C ALA A 54 -26.53 11.24 -17.41
N GLY A 55 -26.77 10.69 -18.61
CA GLY A 55 -27.00 9.25 -18.81
C GLY A 55 -25.77 8.39 -18.49
N LEU A 56 -24.58 8.85 -18.91
CA LEU A 56 -23.32 8.16 -18.64
C LEU A 56 -22.99 8.14 -17.14
N VAL A 57 -23.14 9.29 -16.45
CA VAL A 57 -22.95 9.40 -15.00
C VAL A 57 -23.94 8.49 -14.26
N CYS A 58 -25.22 8.53 -14.64
CA CYS A 58 -26.27 7.76 -13.99
C CYS A 58 -26.06 6.25 -14.16
N SER A 59 -25.75 5.79 -15.38
CA SER A 59 -25.48 4.38 -15.63
C SER A 59 -24.25 3.87 -14.91
N PHE A 60 -23.19 4.67 -14.92
CA PHE A 60 -21.93 4.30 -14.31
C PHE A 60 -22.09 4.14 -12.80
N SER A 61 -22.75 5.10 -12.15
CA SER A 61 -23.07 5.00 -10.71
C SER A 61 -23.97 3.80 -10.40
N LEU A 62 -25.01 3.57 -11.22
CA LEU A 62 -25.96 2.47 -11.01
C LEU A 62 -25.31 1.09 -11.18
N VAL A 63 -24.54 0.88 -12.25
CA VAL A 63 -23.86 -0.39 -12.52
C VAL A 63 -22.77 -0.67 -11.49
N THR A 64 -22.03 0.36 -11.06
CA THR A 64 -20.97 0.23 -10.05
C THR A 64 -21.57 -0.15 -8.69
N LEU A 65 -22.69 0.47 -8.30
CA LEU A 65 -23.37 0.21 -7.03
C LEU A 65 -24.07 -1.17 -7.01
N ILE A 66 -24.76 -1.55 -8.09
CA ILE A 66 -25.38 -2.88 -8.21
C ILE A 66 -24.29 -3.95 -8.26
N GLY A 67 -23.20 -3.68 -8.99
CA GLY A 67 -22.05 -4.58 -9.07
C GLY A 67 -21.44 -4.83 -7.69
N SER A 68 -21.13 -3.77 -6.92
CA SER A 68 -20.51 -3.93 -5.59
C SER A 68 -21.40 -4.67 -4.60
N THR A 69 -22.70 -4.33 -4.55
CA THR A 69 -23.66 -4.96 -3.63
C THR A 69 -23.89 -6.44 -3.94
N LEU A 70 -23.95 -6.80 -5.22
CA LEU A 70 -24.10 -8.18 -5.67
C LEU A 70 -22.85 -9.02 -5.31
N LEU A 71 -21.67 -8.44 -5.37
CA LEU A 71 -20.41 -9.12 -5.04
C LEU A 71 -20.29 -9.44 -3.55
N THR A 72 -20.65 -8.48 -2.69
CA THR A 72 -20.65 -8.68 -1.23
C THR A 72 -21.66 -9.76 -0.82
N ALA A 73 -22.81 -9.84 -1.51
CA ALA A 73 -23.84 -10.84 -1.23
C ALA A 73 -23.45 -12.27 -1.65
N LEU A 74 -22.69 -12.43 -2.74
CA LEU A 74 -22.39 -13.74 -3.35
C LEU A 74 -21.03 -14.35 -2.98
N HIS A 75 -20.19 -13.68 -2.18
CA HIS A 75 -18.87 -14.19 -1.73
C HIS A 75 -17.98 -14.74 -2.88
N LEU A 76 -18.08 -14.15 -4.07
CA LEU A 76 -17.30 -14.60 -5.23
C LEU A 76 -15.87 -14.05 -5.18
N PRO A 77 -14.85 -14.85 -5.57
CA PRO A 77 -13.47 -14.39 -5.61
C PRO A 77 -13.30 -13.25 -6.61
N GLN A 78 -12.59 -12.20 -6.20
CA GLN A 78 -12.36 -10.95 -6.93
C GLN A 78 -11.74 -11.17 -8.33
N ASP A 79 -11.04 -12.29 -8.52
CA ASP A 79 -10.46 -12.72 -9.79
C ASP A 79 -11.51 -13.09 -10.85
N ALA A 80 -12.67 -13.61 -10.45
CA ALA A 80 -13.69 -14.07 -11.40
C ALA A 80 -14.26 -12.91 -12.25
N ILE A 81 -14.42 -11.74 -11.64
CA ILE A 81 -14.94 -10.53 -12.31
C ILE A 81 -13.93 -10.01 -13.32
N ARG A 82 -12.65 -10.01 -12.94
CA ARG A 82 -11.55 -9.57 -13.81
C ARG A 82 -11.50 -10.43 -15.07
N TRP A 83 -11.59 -11.75 -14.92
CA TRP A 83 -11.64 -12.67 -16.05
C TRP A 83 -12.90 -12.49 -16.91
N ALA A 84 -14.07 -12.33 -16.29
CA ALA A 84 -15.32 -12.06 -17.02
C ALA A 84 -15.23 -10.76 -17.86
N ALA A 85 -14.70 -9.68 -17.28
CA ALA A 85 -14.50 -8.40 -17.96
C ALA A 85 -13.50 -8.50 -19.12
N LEU A 86 -12.39 -9.23 -18.95
CA LEU A 86 -11.40 -9.45 -19.99
C LEU A 86 -11.96 -10.28 -21.15
N VAL A 87 -12.77 -11.31 -20.87
CA VAL A 87 -13.44 -12.11 -21.91
C VAL A 87 -14.38 -11.23 -22.74
N VAL A 88 -15.19 -10.39 -22.08
CA VAL A 88 -16.09 -9.45 -22.78
C VAL A 88 -15.30 -8.45 -23.64
N LEU A 89 -14.20 -7.90 -23.11
CA LEU A 89 -13.35 -6.95 -23.82
C LEU A 89 -12.73 -7.56 -25.09
N VAL A 90 -12.23 -8.79 -25.00
CA VAL A 90 -11.67 -9.55 -26.14
C VAL A 90 -12.75 -9.85 -27.16
N LEU A 91 -13.96 -10.25 -26.75
CA LEU A 91 -15.08 -10.51 -27.66
C LEU A 91 -15.49 -9.26 -28.44
N ILE A 92 -15.55 -8.10 -27.77
CA ILE A 92 -15.83 -6.81 -28.43
C ILE A 92 -14.72 -6.45 -29.41
N GLY A 93 -13.45 -6.60 -29.01
CA GLY A 93 -12.29 -6.36 -29.88
C GLY A 93 -12.33 -7.23 -31.14
N LEU A 94 -12.63 -8.52 -30.98
CA LEU A 94 -12.73 -9.48 -32.08
C LEU A 94 -13.89 -9.13 -33.03
N GLY A 95 -15.04 -8.70 -32.49
CA GLY A 95 -16.19 -8.22 -33.27
C GLY A 95 -15.92 -6.94 -34.06
N LEU A 96 -14.98 -6.09 -33.63
CA LEU A 96 -14.55 -4.91 -34.38
C LEU A 96 -13.59 -5.26 -35.53
N ILE A 97 -12.84 -6.36 -35.42
CA ILE A 97 -11.89 -6.84 -36.45
C ILE A 97 -12.58 -7.69 -37.52
N PHE A 98 -13.51 -8.55 -37.12
CA PHE A 98 -14.22 -9.48 -38.02
C PHE A 98 -15.74 -9.18 -38.06
N PRO A 99 -16.24 -8.44 -39.07
CA PRO A 99 -17.67 -8.20 -39.28
C PRO A 99 -18.57 -9.46 -39.30
N PRO A 100 -18.17 -10.63 -39.84
CA PRO A 100 -19.06 -11.81 -39.86
C PRO A 100 -19.20 -12.51 -38.51
N VAL A 101 -18.30 -12.27 -37.55
CA VAL A 101 -18.38 -12.85 -36.19
C VAL A 101 -19.54 -12.23 -35.40
N GLN A 102 -19.94 -10.99 -35.73
CA GLN A 102 -21.06 -10.30 -35.10
C GLN A 102 -22.38 -11.08 -35.25
N HIS A 103 -22.63 -11.68 -36.42
CA HIS A 103 -23.83 -12.47 -36.68
C HIS A 103 -23.88 -13.83 -35.96
N LEU A 104 -22.71 -14.39 -35.61
CA LEU A 104 -22.65 -15.66 -34.86
C LEU A 104 -22.92 -15.45 -33.36
N ILE A 105 -22.48 -14.30 -32.82
CA ILE A 105 -22.70 -13.90 -31.42
C ILE A 105 -24.15 -13.44 -31.19
N GLU A 106 -24.80 -12.81 -32.19
CA GLU A 106 -26.19 -12.34 -32.10
C GLU A 106 -27.22 -13.48 -32.13
N ARG A 107 -26.88 -14.67 -32.67
CA ARG A 107 -27.79 -15.83 -32.78
C ARG A 107 -28.46 -16.28 -31.46
N PRO A 108 -27.72 -16.48 -30.34
CA PRO A 108 -28.33 -16.81 -29.05
C PRO A 108 -29.12 -15.64 -28.43
N PHE A 109 -28.77 -14.39 -28.75
CA PHE A 109 -29.46 -13.20 -28.24
C PHE A 109 -30.68 -12.77 -29.07
N ALA A 110 -30.80 -13.25 -30.31
CA ALA A 110 -31.96 -13.02 -31.18
C ALA A 110 -33.25 -13.69 -30.66
N TYR A 111 -33.14 -14.57 -29.66
CA TYR A 111 -34.28 -15.16 -28.95
C TYR A 111 -34.96 -14.17 -27.99
N PHE A 112 -34.26 -13.11 -27.57
CA PHE A 112 -34.83 -12.01 -26.80
C PHE A 112 -35.34 -10.92 -27.77
N PRO A 113 -36.58 -10.41 -27.60
CA PRO A 113 -37.11 -9.36 -28.47
C PRO A 113 -36.26 -8.09 -28.32
N GLN A 114 -35.38 -7.83 -29.29
CA GLN A 114 -34.62 -6.60 -29.36
C GLN A 114 -35.60 -5.45 -29.64
N ARG A 115 -35.85 -4.62 -28.62
CA ARG A 115 -36.38 -3.27 -28.85
C ARG A 115 -35.37 -2.55 -29.75
N GLN A 116 -35.70 -2.39 -31.03
CA GLN A 116 -34.91 -1.58 -31.95
C GLN A 116 -34.85 -0.16 -31.40
N ILE A 117 -33.66 0.21 -30.93
CA ILE A 117 -33.31 1.57 -30.52
C ILE A 117 -33.23 2.39 -31.82
N GLY A 118 -34.37 2.92 -32.26
CA GLY A 118 -34.49 3.73 -33.47
C GLY A 118 -33.73 5.05 -33.36
N SER A 119 -33.39 5.64 -34.50
CA SER A 119 -32.58 6.87 -34.68
C SER A 119 -33.16 8.17 -34.08
N GLY A 120 -34.08 8.08 -33.13
CA GLY A 120 -34.63 9.17 -32.32
C GLY A 120 -34.31 9.06 -30.82
N THR A 121 -33.48 8.11 -30.39
CA THR A 121 -33.20 7.92 -28.96
C THR A 121 -32.58 9.15 -28.31
N ASN A 122 -33.24 9.64 -27.25
CA ASN A 122 -32.74 10.69 -26.37
C ASN A 122 -31.30 10.39 -25.94
N GLY A 123 -30.41 11.39 -26.03
CA GLY A 123 -28.98 11.24 -25.74
C GLY A 123 -28.67 10.57 -24.40
N PHE A 124 -29.60 10.61 -23.45
CA PHE A 124 -29.56 9.86 -22.20
C PHE A 124 -29.44 8.34 -22.36
N ALA A 125 -30.19 7.72 -23.29
CA ALA A 125 -30.16 6.28 -23.52
C ALA A 125 -28.84 5.82 -24.16
N LEU A 126 -28.27 6.67 -25.04
CA LEU A 126 -26.94 6.45 -25.59
C LEU A 126 -25.86 6.58 -24.50
N GLY A 127 -26.03 7.54 -23.58
CA GLY A 127 -25.17 7.68 -22.40
C GLY A 127 -25.22 6.44 -21.50
N LEU A 128 -26.41 5.85 -21.31
CA LEU A 128 -26.58 4.65 -20.49
C LEU A 128 -25.80 3.44 -21.04
N THR A 129 -25.89 3.19 -22.35
CA THR A 129 -25.20 2.04 -22.95
C THR A 129 -23.68 2.21 -22.94
N LEU A 130 -23.19 3.42 -23.20
CA LEU A 130 -21.77 3.75 -23.19
C LEU A 130 -21.17 3.70 -21.77
N GLY A 131 -21.93 4.06 -20.73
CA GLY A 131 -21.48 3.98 -19.34
C GLY A 131 -21.16 2.56 -18.88
N ALA A 132 -21.97 1.57 -19.29
CA ALA A 132 -21.73 0.16 -18.97
C ALA A 132 -20.46 -0.41 -19.64
N LEU A 133 -20.18 0.02 -20.87
CA LEU A 133 -18.96 -0.35 -21.61
C LEU A 133 -17.68 0.24 -20.99
N TYR A 134 -17.80 1.29 -20.20
CA TYR A 134 -16.69 2.04 -19.64
C TYR A 134 -16.11 1.42 -18.35
N VAL A 135 -16.95 0.69 -17.60
CA VAL A 135 -16.61 0.03 -16.33
C VAL A 135 -15.33 -0.83 -16.39
N PRO A 136 -15.13 -1.74 -17.37
CA PRO A 136 -13.95 -2.60 -17.42
C PRO A 136 -12.64 -1.85 -17.73
N CYS A 137 -12.72 -0.62 -18.24
CA CYS A 137 -11.55 0.17 -18.66
C CYS A 137 -11.12 1.21 -17.62
N ALA A 138 -11.90 1.40 -16.56
CA ALA A 138 -11.67 2.42 -15.53
C ALA A 138 -10.62 2.04 -14.46
N GLY A 139 -9.99 0.87 -14.61
CA GLY A 139 -8.73 0.51 -13.94
C GLY A 139 -8.77 0.47 -12.40
N PRO A 140 -7.61 0.60 -11.75
CA PRO A 140 -7.46 0.56 -10.28
C PRO A 140 -8.20 1.69 -9.54
N VAL A 141 -8.44 2.82 -10.22
CA VAL A 141 -9.13 3.98 -9.64
C VAL A 141 -10.60 3.66 -9.35
N LEU A 142 -11.27 2.96 -10.27
CA LEU A 142 -12.63 2.46 -10.04
C LEU A 142 -12.65 1.43 -8.91
N ALA A 143 -11.65 0.55 -8.84
CA ALA A 143 -11.54 -0.44 -7.77
C ALA A 143 -11.42 0.25 -6.39
N ALA A 144 -10.64 1.32 -6.28
CA ALA A 144 -10.55 2.12 -5.06
C ALA A 144 -11.90 2.77 -4.70
N ILE A 145 -12.65 3.29 -5.68
CA ILE A 145 -13.99 3.88 -5.47
C ILE A 145 -15.01 2.80 -5.05
N VAL A 146 -14.98 1.62 -5.68
CA VAL A 146 -15.87 0.49 -5.37
C VAL A 146 -15.60 -0.04 -3.97
N VAL A 147 -14.32 -0.20 -3.59
CA VAL A 147 -13.93 -0.61 -2.25
C VAL A 147 -14.36 0.42 -1.22
N ALA A 148 -14.16 1.71 -1.51
CA ALA A 148 -14.63 2.81 -0.64
C ALA A 148 -16.17 2.90 -0.55
N GLY A 149 -16.90 2.49 -1.59
CA GLY A 149 -18.37 2.47 -1.61
C GLY A 149 -18.99 1.20 -1.00
N GLY A 150 -18.20 0.15 -0.76
CA GLY A 150 -18.63 -1.12 -0.16
C GLY A 150 -18.72 -1.09 1.37
N THR A 151 -18.24 -0.01 2.02
CA THR A 151 -18.36 0.20 3.46
C THR A 151 -19.73 0.82 3.80
N SER A 152 -20.31 0.47 4.96
CA SER A 152 -21.73 0.73 5.31
C SER A 152 -22.15 2.20 5.50
N SER A 153 -21.35 3.16 5.05
CA SER A 153 -21.69 4.58 5.04
C SER A 153 -21.33 5.22 3.70
N ILE A 154 -22.34 5.47 2.86
CA ILE A 154 -22.19 6.29 1.65
C ILE A 154 -21.92 7.73 2.09
N GLY A 155 -20.65 8.05 2.33
CA GLY A 155 -20.22 9.38 2.77
C GLY A 155 -20.30 10.43 1.65
N PHE A 156 -20.43 11.71 2.03
CA PHE A 156 -20.42 12.84 1.09
C PHE A 156 -19.14 12.90 0.24
N GLY A 157 -18.02 12.38 0.75
CA GLY A 157 -16.74 12.29 0.05
C GLY A 157 -16.77 11.35 -1.17
N VAL A 158 -17.38 10.17 -1.04
CA VAL A 158 -17.54 9.20 -2.14
C VAL A 158 -18.48 9.76 -3.22
N LEU A 159 -19.56 10.42 -2.79
CA LEU A 159 -20.50 11.06 -3.71
C LEU A 159 -19.82 12.21 -4.49
N LEU A 160 -19.05 13.06 -3.80
CA LEU A 160 -18.31 14.16 -4.41
C LEU A 160 -17.20 13.65 -5.34
N LEU A 161 -16.44 12.63 -4.94
CA LEU A 161 -15.41 12.02 -5.78
C LEU A 161 -16.02 11.38 -7.04
N THR A 162 -17.12 10.63 -6.88
CA THR A 162 -17.79 9.98 -8.03
C THR A 162 -18.34 11.03 -8.99
N ALA A 163 -18.93 12.11 -8.47
CA ALA A 163 -19.42 13.22 -9.28
C ALA A 163 -18.28 13.94 -10.02
N THR A 164 -17.18 14.27 -9.35
CA THR A 164 -16.05 14.99 -9.96
C THR A 164 -15.28 14.11 -10.93
N PHE A 165 -15.15 12.81 -10.64
CA PHE A 165 -14.60 11.82 -11.57
C PHE A 165 -15.43 11.70 -12.85
N ALA A 166 -16.75 11.60 -12.70
CA ALA A 166 -17.64 11.50 -13.85
C ALA A 166 -17.64 12.80 -14.68
N VAL A 167 -17.57 13.97 -14.04
CA VAL A 167 -17.39 15.28 -14.71
C VAL A 167 -16.04 15.36 -15.41
N GLY A 168 -14.95 14.93 -14.76
CA GLY A 168 -13.61 14.92 -15.34
C GLY A 168 -13.52 14.04 -16.59
N ASN A 169 -14.24 12.93 -16.61
CA ASN A 169 -14.34 12.02 -17.76
C ASN A 169 -15.21 12.57 -18.89
N ALA A 170 -16.29 13.25 -18.54
CA ALA A 170 -17.19 13.88 -19.49
C ALA A 170 -16.53 15.04 -20.27
N LEU A 171 -15.56 15.73 -19.68
CA LEU A 171 -14.95 16.92 -20.25
C LEU A 171 -14.14 16.63 -21.54
N PRO A 172 -13.22 15.64 -21.61
CA PRO A 172 -12.56 15.24 -22.85
C PRO A 172 -13.56 14.79 -23.92
N LEU A 173 -14.56 13.98 -23.54
CA LEU A 173 -15.57 13.47 -24.46
C LEU A 173 -16.40 14.61 -25.08
N LEU A 174 -16.73 15.64 -24.30
CA LEU A 174 -17.42 16.84 -24.78
C LEU A 174 -16.55 17.63 -25.77
N ILE A 175 -15.26 17.80 -25.45
CA ILE A 175 -14.29 18.49 -26.32
C ILE A 175 -14.15 17.73 -27.65
N PHE A 176 -14.00 16.40 -27.62
CA PHE A 176 -13.91 15.58 -28.83
C PHE A 176 -15.20 15.57 -29.64
N ALA A 177 -16.36 15.53 -29.00
CA ALA A 177 -17.65 15.60 -29.68
C ALA A 177 -17.83 16.95 -30.41
N LEU A 178 -17.46 18.06 -29.76
CA LEU A 178 -17.55 19.40 -30.36
C LEU A 178 -16.49 19.62 -31.46
N ALA A 179 -15.26 19.15 -31.26
CA ALA A 179 -14.19 19.20 -32.26
C ALA A 179 -14.54 18.33 -33.49
N GLY A 180 -15.17 17.19 -33.25
CA GLY A 180 -15.68 16.27 -34.24
C GLY A 180 -16.59 16.92 -35.28
N ARG A 181 -17.50 17.78 -34.82
CA ARG A 181 -18.43 18.51 -35.69
C ARG A 181 -17.70 19.40 -36.71
N ARG A 182 -16.64 20.10 -36.29
CA ARG A 182 -15.81 20.95 -37.19
C ARG A 182 -14.90 20.16 -38.12
N VAL A 183 -14.38 19.01 -37.66
CA VAL A 183 -13.46 18.18 -38.44
C VAL A 183 -14.21 17.30 -39.46
N ALA A 184 -15.39 16.77 -39.10
CA ALA A 184 -16.21 15.94 -39.98
C ALA A 184 -16.77 16.71 -41.19
N GLU A 185 -17.08 18.01 -41.03
CA GLU A 185 -17.50 18.89 -42.13
C GLU A 185 -16.37 19.15 -43.13
N ARG A 186 -15.10 19.13 -42.70
CA ARG A 186 -13.94 19.42 -43.57
C ARG A 186 -13.29 18.20 -44.21
N VAL A 187 -13.42 17.00 -43.65
CA VAL A 187 -12.56 15.87 -44.03
C VAL A 187 -13.36 14.72 -44.64
N ALA A 188 -13.69 14.85 -45.93
CA ALA A 188 -14.26 13.75 -46.73
C ALA A 188 -13.31 12.54 -46.86
N ALA A 189 -12.00 12.74 -46.65
CA ALA A 189 -10.98 11.69 -46.65
C ALA A 189 -11.10 10.72 -45.44
N PHE A 190 -11.68 11.17 -44.32
CA PHE A 190 -11.84 10.36 -43.11
C PHE A 190 -12.83 9.21 -43.34
N ARG A 191 -13.87 9.44 -44.15
CA ARG A 191 -14.86 8.43 -44.56
C ARG A 191 -14.24 7.25 -45.31
N ARG A 192 -13.23 7.48 -46.16
CA ARG A 192 -12.58 6.39 -46.92
C ARG A 192 -11.69 5.47 -46.06
N ARG A 193 -11.23 5.93 -44.90
CA ARG A 193 -10.38 5.14 -43.98
C ARG A 193 -11.10 4.62 -42.73
N GLN A 194 -12.43 4.78 -42.66
CA GLN A 194 -13.22 4.35 -41.49
C GLN A 194 -13.04 2.86 -41.14
N ARG A 195 -12.99 1.97 -42.14
CA ARG A 195 -12.73 0.53 -41.89
C ARG A 195 -11.35 0.30 -41.29
N ALA A 196 -10.31 0.94 -41.81
CA ALA A 196 -8.95 0.83 -41.29
C ALA A 196 -8.83 1.35 -39.85
N ILE A 197 -9.50 2.46 -39.53
CA ILE A 197 -9.52 3.03 -38.18
C ILE A 197 -10.25 2.10 -37.20
N ARG A 198 -11.40 1.52 -37.59
CA ARG A 198 -12.15 0.55 -36.77
C ARG A 198 -11.32 -0.70 -36.50
N THR A 199 -10.67 -1.26 -37.52
CA THR A 199 -9.81 -2.45 -37.37
C THR A 199 -8.59 -2.14 -36.50
N ALA A 200 -7.94 -0.99 -36.69
CA ALA A 200 -6.82 -0.56 -35.84
C ALA A 200 -7.24 -0.39 -34.37
N GLY A 201 -8.42 0.18 -34.11
CA GLY A 201 -8.98 0.29 -32.77
C GLY A 201 -9.29 -1.07 -32.13
N GLY A 202 -9.84 -2.03 -32.90
CA GLY A 202 -10.06 -3.40 -32.44
C GLY A 202 -8.75 -4.13 -32.10
N ILE A 203 -7.71 -3.99 -32.93
CA ILE A 203 -6.38 -4.56 -32.67
C ILE A 203 -5.78 -3.97 -31.38
N ALA A 204 -5.84 -2.64 -31.22
CA ALA A 204 -5.34 -1.97 -30.02
C ALA A 204 -6.03 -2.46 -28.74
N MET A 205 -7.35 -2.69 -28.78
CA MET A 205 -8.11 -3.23 -27.64
C MET A 205 -7.69 -4.65 -27.25
N ILE A 206 -7.46 -5.53 -28.24
CA ILE A 206 -6.99 -6.90 -27.97
C ILE A 206 -5.57 -6.89 -27.41
N VAL A 207 -4.69 -6.06 -27.95
CA VAL A 207 -3.31 -5.90 -27.43
C VAL A 207 -3.34 -5.41 -25.98
N LEU A 208 -4.21 -4.45 -25.65
CA LEU A 208 -4.37 -3.97 -24.29
C LEU A 208 -4.96 -5.03 -23.35
N ALA A 209 -5.97 -5.79 -23.79
CA ALA A 209 -6.54 -6.88 -23.02
C ALA A 209 -5.48 -7.95 -22.69
N ALA A 210 -4.64 -8.30 -23.67
CA ALA A 210 -3.49 -9.19 -23.46
C ALA A 210 -2.48 -8.58 -22.47
N ALA A 211 -2.14 -7.29 -22.61
CA ALA A 211 -1.26 -6.59 -21.68
C ALA A 211 -1.79 -6.60 -20.22
N LEU A 212 -3.11 -6.49 -20.03
CA LEU A 212 -3.75 -6.57 -18.72
C LEU A 212 -3.70 -7.97 -18.12
N VAL A 213 -3.81 -9.03 -18.92
CA VAL A 213 -3.63 -10.43 -18.46
C VAL A 213 -2.21 -10.64 -17.90
N PHE A 214 -1.19 -10.06 -18.55
CA PHE A 214 0.19 -10.13 -18.09
C PHE A 214 0.55 -9.09 -17.03
N ASN A 215 -0.43 -8.32 -16.53
CA ASN A 215 -0.23 -7.27 -15.53
C ASN A 215 0.81 -6.20 -15.95
N LEU A 216 0.98 -6.03 -17.26
CA LEU A 216 2.01 -5.19 -17.86
C LEU A 216 1.86 -3.69 -17.52
N PRO A 217 0.64 -3.12 -17.38
CA PRO A 217 0.48 -1.74 -16.93
C PRO A 217 0.99 -1.49 -15.50
N ALA A 218 0.83 -2.46 -14.60
CA ALA A 218 1.37 -2.38 -13.25
C ALA A 218 2.91 -2.50 -13.25
N MET A 219 3.47 -3.28 -14.18
CA MET A 219 4.92 -3.38 -14.41
C MET A 219 5.48 -2.07 -15.00
N LEU A 220 4.82 -1.48 -16.02
CA LEU A 220 5.18 -0.21 -16.62
C LEU A 220 5.10 0.97 -15.64
N GLN A 221 4.10 1.00 -14.76
CA GLN A 221 4.00 2.00 -13.69
C GLN A 221 5.11 1.88 -12.64
N ARG A 222 5.67 0.69 -12.43
CA ARG A 222 6.83 0.47 -11.55
C ARG A 222 8.17 0.81 -12.23
N THR A 223 8.24 0.77 -13.56
CA THR A 223 9.47 1.04 -14.33
C THR A 223 9.61 2.48 -14.84
N VAL A 224 8.63 3.36 -14.59
CA VAL A 224 8.76 4.80 -14.90
C VAL A 224 8.68 5.63 -13.59
N PRO A 225 9.78 5.73 -12.82
CA PRO A 225 9.75 6.27 -11.47
C PRO A 225 9.88 7.81 -11.39
N ASP A 226 10.12 8.53 -12.49
CA ASP A 226 10.66 9.90 -12.39
C ASP A 226 9.65 11.06 -12.50
N TYR A 227 8.41 10.86 -12.94
CA TYR A 227 7.42 11.96 -12.97
C TYR A 227 6.34 11.83 -11.89
N THR A 228 6.05 10.60 -11.45
CA THR A 228 5.06 10.34 -10.39
C THR A 228 5.63 10.58 -9.02
N THR A 229 6.88 10.22 -8.72
CA THR A 229 7.47 10.39 -7.37
C THR A 229 7.56 11.87 -6.95
N ALA A 230 7.88 12.79 -7.87
CA ALA A 230 7.86 14.23 -7.61
C ALA A 230 6.42 14.77 -7.35
N MET A 231 5.42 14.26 -8.06
CA MET A 231 4.02 14.60 -7.78
C MET A 231 3.48 13.90 -6.54
N GLN A 232 3.88 12.67 -6.24
CA GLN A 232 3.43 11.82 -5.13
C GLN A 232 4.07 12.22 -3.80
N LYS A 233 5.24 12.89 -3.86
CA LYS A 233 5.84 13.63 -2.74
C LYS A 233 5.12 14.95 -2.43
N THR A 234 4.37 15.48 -3.40
CA THR A 234 3.54 16.70 -3.26
C THR A 234 2.03 16.39 -3.11
N LEU A 235 1.63 15.16 -3.42
CA LEU A 235 0.27 14.63 -3.39
C LEU A 235 0.37 13.23 -2.76
N GLY A 236 0.43 13.19 -1.44
CA GLY A 236 0.52 11.93 -0.70
C GLY A 236 -0.66 11.03 -1.08
N ALA A 237 -0.41 9.88 -1.70
CA ALA A 237 -1.44 8.87 -1.94
C ALA A 237 -2.18 8.45 -0.64
N ASN A 238 -1.53 8.64 0.51
CA ASN A 238 -2.10 8.46 1.84
C ASN A 238 -2.98 9.64 2.29
N ASP A 239 -2.68 10.88 1.87
CA ASP A 239 -3.59 12.02 2.07
C ASP A 239 -4.83 11.92 1.18
N ILE A 240 -4.72 11.20 0.05
CA ILE A 240 -5.87 10.87 -0.80
C ILE A 240 -6.77 9.86 -0.08
N ALA A 241 -6.22 8.77 0.48
CA ALA A 241 -7.00 7.85 1.32
C ALA A 241 -7.64 8.55 2.54
N ARG A 242 -6.87 9.41 3.22
CA ARG A 242 -7.29 10.15 4.43
C ARG A 242 -8.30 11.27 4.15
N SER A 243 -8.25 11.89 2.97
CA SER A 243 -9.22 12.91 2.56
C SER A 243 -10.50 12.31 1.97
N LEU A 244 -10.39 11.17 1.29
CA LEU A 244 -11.54 10.44 0.73
C LEU A 244 -12.44 9.82 1.80
N ASP A 245 -11.88 9.55 2.98
CA ASP A 245 -12.60 9.04 4.12
C ASP A 245 -12.40 9.93 5.37
N PRO A 246 -13.07 11.09 5.46
CA PRO A 246 -13.13 11.83 6.72
C PRO A 246 -13.87 11.05 7.81
N ALA A 247 -14.51 9.92 7.50
CA ALA A 247 -15.05 8.94 8.45
C ALA A 247 -14.07 7.78 8.76
N ALA A 248 -12.93 7.67 8.08
CA ALA A 248 -11.75 6.96 8.61
C ALA A 248 -10.97 7.87 9.55
N ALA A 249 -10.97 9.19 9.31
CA ALA A 249 -10.44 10.19 10.24
C ALA A 249 -11.39 10.48 11.42
N GLN A 250 -12.70 10.32 11.24
CA GLN A 250 -13.67 10.13 12.31
C GLN A 250 -13.92 8.64 12.48
N GLN A 251 -12.92 7.97 13.06
CA GLN A 251 -12.97 6.57 13.46
C GLN A 251 -14.40 6.13 13.80
N PRO A 252 -14.87 4.95 13.35
CA PRO A 252 -15.97 4.31 14.04
C PRO A 252 -15.61 4.33 15.51
N ASN A 253 -16.54 4.75 16.37
CA ASN A 253 -16.40 4.67 17.82
C ASN A 253 -16.10 3.22 18.20
N HIS A 254 -14.85 2.77 18.05
CA HIS A 254 -14.33 1.57 18.67
C HIS A 254 -14.15 1.97 20.12
N ARG A 255 -15.24 1.80 20.86
CA ARG A 255 -15.25 1.78 22.31
C ARG A 255 -14.34 0.67 22.89
N ASP A 256 -13.71 -0.14 22.02
CA ASP A 256 -12.95 -1.34 22.37
C ASP A 256 -11.41 -1.16 22.33
N GLY A 257 -10.89 0.05 22.14
CA GLY A 257 -9.44 0.35 22.19
C GLY A 257 -8.98 0.99 23.51
N LEU A 258 -7.70 0.82 23.88
CA LEU A 258 -7.14 1.49 25.06
C LEU A 258 -6.98 2.99 24.77
N GLN A 259 -7.80 3.81 25.43
CA GLN A 259 -7.76 5.26 25.32
C GLN A 259 -6.61 5.83 26.17
N LEU A 260 -5.64 6.48 25.50
CA LEU A 260 -4.51 7.12 26.17
C LEU A 260 -4.79 8.60 26.49
N SER A 261 -5.70 9.23 25.74
CA SER A 261 -6.11 10.62 25.95
C SER A 261 -7.36 10.78 26.78
N ARG A 262 -7.46 11.93 27.48
CA ARG A 262 -8.71 12.34 28.13
C ARG A 262 -9.73 12.87 27.10
N PRO A 263 -11.03 12.54 27.24
CA PRO A 263 -12.08 13.12 26.42
C PRO A 263 -12.07 14.65 26.48
N GLY A 264 -12.18 15.32 25.33
CA GLY A 264 -12.27 16.79 25.23
C GLY A 264 -10.94 17.53 25.02
N THR A 265 -9.82 16.83 24.85
CA THR A 265 -8.51 17.46 24.57
C THR A 265 -8.27 17.52 23.06
N THR A 266 -8.29 18.72 22.45
CA THR A 266 -8.26 18.91 20.98
C THR A 266 -7.13 19.82 20.48
N ILE A 267 -6.06 20.03 21.25
CA ILE A 267 -5.02 21.00 20.90
C ILE A 267 -3.88 20.32 20.12
N GLY A 268 -3.80 20.59 18.81
CA GLY A 268 -2.76 20.08 17.91
C GLY A 268 -3.14 18.79 17.20
N ALA A 269 -2.30 18.37 16.26
CA ALA A 269 -2.42 17.13 15.49
C ALA A 269 -1.06 16.41 15.42
N LEU A 270 -1.08 15.08 15.24
CA LEU A 270 0.14 14.28 15.24
C LEU A 270 1.10 14.70 14.10
N SER A 271 0.54 15.14 12.97
CA SER A 271 1.25 15.73 11.84
C SER A 271 2.10 16.95 12.22
N ASP A 272 1.77 17.66 13.30
CA ASP A 272 2.50 18.86 13.74
C ASP A 272 3.90 18.52 14.28
N CYS A 273 4.17 17.23 14.56
CA CYS A 273 5.43 16.73 15.11
C CYS A 273 6.19 15.81 14.16
N ALA A 274 5.83 15.76 12.88
CA ALA A 274 6.47 14.90 11.87
C ALA A 274 7.95 15.25 11.54
N GLY A 275 8.61 16.12 12.32
CA GLY A 275 10.00 16.55 12.14
C GLY A 275 10.82 16.46 13.42
N VAL A 276 12.14 16.34 13.27
CA VAL A 276 13.10 16.22 14.38
C VAL A 276 13.09 17.51 15.22
N SER A 277 12.74 17.39 16.50
CA SER A 277 12.74 18.50 17.45
C SER A 277 13.40 18.11 18.76
N ALA A 278 14.36 18.93 19.21
CA ALA A 278 15.06 18.77 20.49
C ALA A 278 14.25 19.29 21.69
N GLY A 279 12.92 19.24 21.63
CA GLY A 279 12.06 19.86 22.63
C GLY A 279 10.66 19.28 22.68
N LEU A 280 9.96 19.56 23.79
CA LEU A 280 8.55 19.17 23.94
C LEU A 280 7.66 19.99 23.01
N GLN A 281 6.93 19.30 22.16
CA GLN A 281 5.94 19.84 21.22
C GLN A 281 4.52 19.59 21.75
N ARG A 282 3.47 19.97 20.99
CA ARG A 282 2.07 19.67 21.30
C ARG A 282 1.41 19.09 20.06
N CYS A 283 1.45 17.77 19.93
CA CYS A 283 1.07 17.04 18.71
C CYS A 283 -0.35 16.46 18.80
N GLY A 284 -1.25 17.10 19.57
CA GLY A 284 -2.59 16.59 19.77
C GLY A 284 -2.71 15.46 20.79
N PRO A 285 -3.96 14.98 20.99
CA PRO A 285 -4.22 13.81 21.81
C PRO A 285 -3.56 12.56 21.24
N ALA A 286 -2.97 11.75 22.12
CA ALA A 286 -2.51 10.41 21.80
C ALA A 286 -3.63 9.56 21.18
N PRO A 287 -3.42 8.99 19.98
CA PRO A 287 -4.37 8.05 19.39
C PRO A 287 -4.57 6.82 20.29
N ALA A 288 -5.75 6.21 20.24
CA ALA A 288 -6.03 4.99 20.99
C ALA A 288 -5.22 3.80 20.46
N LEU A 289 -4.85 2.85 21.33
CA LEU A 289 -4.36 1.54 20.89
C LEU A 289 -5.55 0.69 20.49
N ALA A 290 -5.80 0.60 19.18
CA ALA A 290 -6.96 -0.05 18.58
C ALA A 290 -6.55 -1.32 17.81
N GLY A 291 -7.48 -2.27 17.68
CA GLY A 291 -7.24 -3.52 16.95
C GLY A 291 -6.12 -4.40 17.53
N VAL A 292 -5.81 -4.22 18.82
CA VAL A 292 -4.81 -5.04 19.50
C VAL A 292 -5.35 -6.47 19.65
N THR A 293 -4.68 -7.42 19.01
CA THR A 293 -5.12 -8.82 18.92
C THR A 293 -4.79 -9.64 20.17
N GLY A 294 -3.87 -9.16 21.00
CA GLY A 294 -3.48 -9.79 22.26
C GLY A 294 -2.50 -8.92 23.04
N TRP A 295 -2.35 -9.22 24.33
CA TRP A 295 -1.42 -8.53 25.22
C TRP A 295 -0.46 -9.51 25.88
N LEU A 296 0.80 -9.12 26.00
CA LEU A 296 1.83 -9.83 26.77
C LEU A 296 2.34 -8.93 27.89
N ASN A 297 2.93 -9.52 28.92
CA ASN A 297 3.43 -8.81 30.11
C ASN A 297 2.38 -7.94 30.82
N THR A 298 1.10 -8.27 30.67
CA THR A 298 -0.01 -7.68 31.42
C THR A 298 -0.67 -8.72 32.31
N ARG A 299 -1.47 -8.26 33.27
CA ARG A 299 -2.22 -9.14 34.16
C ARG A 299 -3.19 -9.99 33.34
N ASP A 300 -3.05 -11.32 33.46
CA ASP A 300 -3.86 -12.33 32.77
C ASP A 300 -3.90 -12.19 31.23
N GLY A 301 -2.91 -11.52 30.62
CA GLY A 301 -2.88 -11.24 29.17
C GLY A 301 -4.02 -10.32 28.68
N LYS A 302 -4.60 -9.53 29.58
CA LYS A 302 -5.69 -8.60 29.27
C LYS A 302 -5.17 -7.21 28.87
N PRO A 303 -5.97 -6.41 28.15
CA PRO A 303 -5.68 -5.00 27.94
C PRO A 303 -5.44 -4.26 29.27
N LEU A 304 -4.58 -3.26 29.24
CA LEU A 304 -4.37 -2.39 30.39
C LEU A 304 -5.68 -1.68 30.77
N ASP A 305 -5.90 -1.49 32.08
CA ASP A 305 -7.02 -0.71 32.57
C ASP A 305 -6.82 0.78 32.19
N PRO A 306 -7.79 1.43 31.51
CA PRO A 306 -7.71 2.86 31.20
C PRO A 306 -7.40 3.74 32.41
N GLU A 307 -7.89 3.40 33.61
CA GLU A 307 -7.58 4.17 34.81
C GLU A 307 -6.11 4.00 35.24
N SER A 308 -5.47 2.88 34.91
CA SER A 308 -4.07 2.61 35.23
C SER A 308 -3.06 3.38 34.36
N VAL A 309 -3.51 3.96 33.24
CA VAL A 309 -2.69 4.77 32.34
C VAL A 309 -2.88 6.28 32.54
N ARG A 310 -3.99 6.72 33.16
CA ARG A 310 -4.25 8.14 33.40
C ARG A 310 -3.21 8.76 34.33
N GLY A 311 -2.78 9.98 33.99
CA GLY A 311 -1.86 10.75 34.84
C GLY A 311 -0.40 10.30 34.76
N LYS A 312 -0.08 9.27 33.98
CA LYS A 312 1.29 8.79 33.76
C LYS A 312 1.90 9.42 32.52
N VAL A 313 3.23 9.53 32.53
CA VAL A 313 4.00 9.76 31.30
C VAL A 313 4.14 8.43 30.59
N ILE A 314 3.72 8.35 29.33
CA ILE A 314 3.65 7.09 28.58
C ILE A 314 4.59 7.18 27.38
N LEU A 315 5.42 6.16 27.19
CA LEU A 315 6.18 5.93 25.97
C LEU A 315 5.53 4.79 25.20
N ILE A 316 5.08 5.08 23.97
CA ILE A 316 4.70 4.06 23.00
C ILE A 316 5.93 3.73 22.16
N ASP A 317 6.36 2.49 22.21
CA ASP A 317 7.55 1.98 21.50
C ASP A 317 7.12 0.96 20.44
N PHE A 318 7.17 1.34 19.16
CA PHE A 318 6.88 0.46 18.04
C PHE A 318 8.10 -0.38 17.69
N TRP A 319 7.93 -1.70 17.73
CA TRP A 319 9.03 -2.64 17.53
C TRP A 319 8.60 -3.92 16.81
N ALA A 320 9.57 -4.63 16.26
CA ALA A 320 9.44 -6.00 15.76
C ALA A 320 10.62 -6.82 16.29
N TYR A 321 10.38 -8.05 16.74
CA TYR A 321 11.42 -8.78 17.48
C TYR A 321 12.60 -9.20 16.60
N SER A 322 12.40 -9.39 15.29
CA SER A 322 13.48 -9.73 14.36
C SER A 322 14.17 -8.51 13.72
N CYS A 323 13.78 -7.29 14.11
CA CYS A 323 14.43 -6.05 13.66
C CYS A 323 15.68 -5.75 14.49
N ILE A 324 16.86 -5.73 13.86
CA ILE A 324 18.13 -5.47 14.56
C ILE A 324 18.19 -4.07 15.18
N ASN A 325 17.62 -3.06 14.52
CA ASN A 325 17.56 -1.70 15.04
C ASN A 325 16.72 -1.64 16.32
N CYS A 326 15.59 -2.35 16.36
CA CYS A 326 14.80 -2.50 17.59
C CYS A 326 15.60 -3.21 18.67
N GLN A 327 16.28 -4.32 18.37
CA GLN A 327 17.08 -5.05 19.37
C GLN A 327 18.19 -4.20 20.00
N ARG A 328 18.77 -3.23 19.26
CA ARG A 328 19.74 -2.27 19.81
C ARG A 328 19.10 -1.16 20.63
N ALA A 329 17.91 -0.70 20.26
CA ALA A 329 17.19 0.36 20.97
C ALA A 329 16.52 -0.12 22.27
N ILE A 330 15.95 -1.33 22.28
CA ILE A 330 15.16 -1.89 23.40
C ILE A 330 15.90 -1.88 24.76
N PRO A 331 17.22 -2.16 24.85
CA PRO A 331 17.96 -2.02 26.11
C PRO A 331 17.82 -0.64 26.75
N HIS A 332 17.83 0.45 25.97
CA HIS A 332 17.62 1.81 26.48
C HIS A 332 16.20 2.00 27.04
N VAL A 333 15.19 1.47 26.33
CA VAL A 333 13.79 1.51 26.76
C VAL A 333 13.57 0.72 28.06
N ILE A 334 14.20 -0.46 28.18
CA ILE A 334 14.18 -1.27 29.41
C ILE A 334 14.81 -0.51 30.57
N ASP A 335 15.95 0.15 30.35
CA ASP A 335 16.61 0.94 31.39
C ASP A 335 15.74 2.11 31.86
N TRP A 336 15.09 2.83 30.95
CA TRP A 336 14.14 3.88 31.31
C TRP A 336 12.93 3.33 32.07
N TYR A 337 12.35 2.21 31.60
CA TYR A 337 11.21 1.60 32.27
C TYR A 337 11.56 1.20 33.70
N ASN A 338 12.67 0.48 33.90
CA ASN A 338 13.11 0.03 35.22
C ASN A 338 13.41 1.21 36.16
N ARG A 339 13.95 2.30 35.63
CA ARG A 339 14.34 3.48 36.42
C ARG A 339 13.16 4.37 36.79
N TYR A 340 12.19 4.54 35.89
CA TYR A 340 11.17 5.58 36.03
C TYR A 340 9.76 5.05 36.30
N ARG A 341 9.50 3.74 36.20
CA ARG A 341 8.15 3.19 36.37
C ARG A 341 7.47 3.57 37.70
N ASP A 342 8.25 3.62 38.79
CA ASP A 342 7.76 3.97 40.12
C ASP A 342 7.60 5.49 40.30
N SER A 343 8.11 6.29 39.36
CA SER A 343 7.99 7.76 39.31
C SER A 343 6.81 8.23 38.45
N GLY A 344 5.94 7.33 37.98
CA GLY A 344 4.81 7.66 37.12
C GLY A 344 5.07 7.49 35.62
N PHE A 345 6.10 6.73 35.24
CA PHE A 345 6.38 6.37 33.85
C PHE A 345 5.74 5.03 33.46
N LEU A 346 5.30 4.90 32.22
CA LEU A 346 4.79 3.66 31.63
C LEU A 346 5.37 3.50 30.23
N VAL A 347 5.83 2.30 29.90
CA VAL A 347 6.17 1.92 28.53
C VAL A 347 5.10 0.94 28.05
N ILE A 348 4.65 1.11 26.80
CA ILE A 348 3.86 0.11 26.08
C ILE A 348 4.58 -0.19 24.77
N GLY A 349 5.10 -1.41 24.66
CA GLY A 349 5.72 -1.89 23.42
C GLY A 349 4.62 -2.32 22.45
N VAL A 350 4.39 -1.56 21.39
CA VAL A 350 3.48 -1.97 20.31
C VAL A 350 4.27 -2.83 19.33
N HIS A 351 4.05 -4.14 19.42
CA HIS A 351 4.68 -5.08 18.50
C HIS A 351 3.86 -5.14 17.21
N THR A 352 4.32 -4.42 16.18
CA THR A 352 3.74 -4.47 14.84
C THR A 352 4.63 -5.34 13.95
N PRO A 353 4.14 -6.47 13.42
CA PRO A 353 4.97 -7.45 12.72
C PRO A 353 5.44 -6.91 11.35
N GLU A 354 6.67 -7.19 10.95
CA GLU A 354 7.19 -6.97 9.60
C GLU A 354 6.97 -8.21 8.70
N TYR A 355 7.04 -9.40 9.32
CA TYR A 355 6.87 -10.70 8.67
C TYR A 355 5.69 -11.50 9.24
N ALA A 356 5.17 -12.45 8.48
CA ALA A 356 4.05 -13.29 8.90
C ALA A 356 4.34 -14.10 10.17
N PHE A 357 5.58 -14.58 10.34
CA PHE A 357 5.97 -15.35 11.52
C PHE A 357 5.95 -14.51 12.81
N GLU A 358 6.03 -13.18 12.70
CA GLU A 358 5.98 -12.27 13.84
C GLU A 358 4.55 -12.01 14.33
N ARG A 359 3.53 -12.45 13.58
CA ARG A 359 2.13 -12.43 14.05
C ARG A 359 1.85 -13.49 15.11
N VAL A 360 2.74 -14.49 15.25
CA VAL A 360 2.56 -15.63 16.15
C VAL A 360 2.89 -15.21 17.58
N PRO A 361 1.92 -15.17 18.52
CA PRO A 361 2.15 -14.64 19.86
C PRO A 361 3.27 -15.33 20.64
N ALA A 362 3.46 -16.64 20.44
CA ALA A 362 4.52 -17.41 21.09
C ALA A 362 5.92 -16.99 20.61
N ASN A 363 6.08 -16.62 19.33
CA ASN A 363 7.35 -16.13 18.80
C ASN A 363 7.69 -14.77 19.39
N VAL A 364 6.70 -13.87 19.46
CA VAL A 364 6.85 -12.54 20.09
C VAL A 364 7.19 -12.68 21.56
N ALA A 365 6.53 -13.59 22.29
CA ALA A 365 6.82 -13.85 23.70
C ALA A 365 8.27 -14.37 23.91
N SER A 366 8.75 -15.26 23.03
CA SER A 366 10.14 -15.73 23.08
C SER A 366 11.12 -14.60 22.81
N GLY A 367 10.92 -13.82 21.74
CA GLY A 367 11.79 -12.69 21.41
C GLY A 367 11.79 -11.61 22.49
N ALA A 368 10.63 -11.32 23.08
CA ALA A 368 10.51 -10.42 24.23
C ALA A 368 11.29 -10.93 25.45
N ALA A 369 11.26 -12.23 25.71
CA ALA A 369 12.03 -12.83 26.81
C ALA A 369 13.54 -12.76 26.55
N ASP A 370 13.99 -13.04 25.33
CA ASP A 370 15.40 -12.94 24.93
C ASP A 370 15.94 -11.51 25.08
N LEU A 371 15.11 -10.52 24.72
CA LEU A 371 15.39 -9.10 24.89
C LEU A 371 15.14 -8.59 26.32
N ARG A 372 14.62 -9.43 27.22
CA ARG A 372 14.29 -9.11 28.62
C ARG A 372 13.26 -8.00 28.79
N ILE A 373 12.32 -7.89 27.85
CA ILE A 373 11.21 -6.94 27.93
C ILE A 373 10.25 -7.40 29.03
N THR A 374 10.02 -6.51 30.00
CA THR A 374 9.09 -6.75 31.12
C THR A 374 7.91 -5.78 31.16
N TYR A 375 7.97 -4.70 30.38
CA TYR A 375 6.84 -3.78 30.21
C TYR A 375 5.72 -4.40 29.35
N PRO A 376 4.48 -3.89 29.46
CA PRO A 376 3.34 -4.33 28.64
C PRO A 376 3.63 -4.30 27.14
N ILE A 377 3.20 -5.36 26.44
CA ILE A 377 3.31 -5.46 24.98
C ILE A 377 1.91 -5.61 24.38
N ALA A 378 1.60 -4.80 23.37
CA ALA A 378 0.39 -4.89 22.56
C ALA A 378 0.70 -5.54 21.20
N LEU A 379 0.00 -6.61 20.84
CA LEU A 379 0.17 -7.30 19.56
C LEU A 379 -0.69 -6.66 18.46
N ASP A 380 -0.08 -5.83 17.62
CA ASP A 380 -0.72 -5.08 16.54
C ASP A 380 -0.64 -5.82 15.20
N ASN A 381 -1.17 -7.05 15.18
CA ASN A 381 -1.06 -7.96 14.03
C ASN A 381 -1.75 -7.46 12.76
N ASP A 382 -2.70 -6.54 12.89
CA ASP A 382 -3.49 -5.97 11.79
C ASP A 382 -3.11 -4.52 11.46
N TYR A 383 -2.00 -4.01 12.04
CA TYR A 383 -1.50 -2.64 11.84
C TYR A 383 -2.51 -1.55 12.22
N ALA A 384 -3.52 -1.86 13.03
CA ALA A 384 -4.57 -0.92 13.38
C ALA A 384 -4.02 0.21 14.26
N THR A 385 -3.19 -0.12 15.24
CA THR A 385 -2.52 0.86 16.08
C THR A 385 -1.42 1.59 15.30
N TRP A 386 -0.61 0.88 14.53
CA TRP A 386 0.39 1.46 13.63
C TRP A 386 -0.18 2.55 12.73
N ASN A 387 -1.28 2.25 12.04
CA ASN A 387 -1.96 3.20 11.16
C ASN A 387 -2.59 4.35 11.94
N ASN A 388 -3.12 4.09 13.14
CA ASN A 388 -3.73 5.14 13.97
C ASN A 388 -2.70 6.17 14.49
N PHE A 389 -1.45 5.74 14.66
CA PHE A 389 -0.32 6.60 15.03
C PHE A 389 0.40 7.20 13.81
N ASP A 390 -0.13 6.99 12.59
CA ASP A 390 0.51 7.40 11.33
C ASP A 390 1.99 6.99 11.25
N ASN A 391 2.35 5.84 11.84
CA ASN A 391 3.73 5.38 11.90
C ASN A 391 4.22 4.84 10.54
N LEU A 392 5.53 4.91 10.31
CA LEU A 392 6.18 4.49 9.06
C LEU A 392 7.45 3.66 9.26
N TYR A 393 7.98 3.55 10.50
CA TYR A 393 9.31 3.01 10.74
C TYR A 393 9.38 2.11 11.97
N TRP A 394 10.38 1.22 11.97
CA TRP A 394 10.85 0.46 13.12
C TRP A 394 12.32 0.85 13.41
N PRO A 395 12.69 1.13 14.68
CA PRO A 395 11.81 1.47 15.79
C PRO A 395 11.15 2.85 15.59
N ALA A 396 10.07 3.10 16.33
CA ALA A 396 9.48 4.43 16.44
C ALA A 396 8.90 4.66 17.83
N GLU A 397 9.11 5.84 18.38
CA GLU A 397 8.72 6.19 19.74
C GLU A 397 7.80 7.42 19.77
N TYR A 398 6.75 7.34 20.58
CA TYR A 398 5.82 8.45 20.84
C TYR A 398 5.72 8.69 22.34
N LEU A 399 6.17 9.87 22.78
CA LEU A 399 6.15 10.26 24.18
C LEU A 399 4.91 11.09 24.49
N ILE A 400 4.14 10.63 25.46
CA ILE A 400 2.84 11.16 25.86
C ILE A 400 2.93 11.67 27.30
N ASP A 401 2.40 12.87 27.56
CA ASP A 401 2.37 13.41 28.92
C ASP A 401 1.20 12.88 29.77
N ALA A 402 1.20 13.25 31.06
CA ALA A 402 0.17 12.87 32.03
C ALA A 402 -1.27 13.33 31.68
N ASN A 403 -1.43 14.25 30.71
CA ASN A 403 -2.73 14.68 30.20
C ASN A 403 -3.16 13.90 28.95
N GLY A 404 -2.32 12.97 28.48
CA GLY A 404 -2.57 12.17 27.29
C GLY A 404 -2.33 12.94 26.00
N GLN A 405 -1.46 13.96 26.01
CA GLN A 405 -1.03 14.67 24.80
C GLN A 405 0.30 14.11 24.31
N VAL A 406 0.45 13.93 23.00
CA VAL A 406 1.74 13.58 22.40
C VAL A 406 2.63 14.81 22.44
N ARG A 407 3.83 14.65 23.01
CA ARG A 407 4.78 15.75 23.26
C ARG A 407 6.10 15.59 22.51
N HIS A 408 6.39 14.40 22.00
CA HIS A 408 7.57 14.13 21.20
C HIS A 408 7.37 12.85 20.38
N THR A 409 7.93 12.82 19.18
CA THR A 409 7.93 11.67 18.29
C THR A 409 9.33 11.46 17.75
N LYS A 410 9.82 10.22 17.74
CA LYS A 410 11.14 9.85 17.22
C LYS A 410 10.98 8.67 16.28
N PHE A 411 11.51 8.80 15.07
CA PHE A 411 11.53 7.73 14.07
C PHE A 411 12.95 7.25 13.85
N GLY A 412 13.15 5.94 13.89
CA GLY A 412 14.45 5.31 13.76
C GLY A 412 15.20 5.16 15.08
N GLU A 413 16.37 4.56 14.96
CA GLU A 413 17.30 4.25 16.06
C GLU A 413 18.15 5.46 16.44
N GLY A 414 18.43 5.64 17.75
CA GLY A 414 19.32 6.68 18.27
C GLY A 414 18.63 7.73 19.15
N ASP A 415 19.35 8.84 19.37
CA ASP A 415 18.94 10.04 20.14
C ASP A 415 18.39 9.73 21.55
N TYR A 416 18.93 8.69 22.20
CA TYR A 416 18.44 8.19 23.49
C TYR A 416 18.52 9.23 24.61
N ASP A 417 19.63 9.96 24.72
CA ASP A 417 19.83 10.98 25.76
C ASP A 417 18.78 12.09 25.69
N GLU A 418 18.42 12.48 24.46
CA GLU A 418 17.43 13.53 24.22
C GLU A 418 16.03 13.05 24.60
N THR A 419 15.64 11.84 24.18
CA THR A 419 14.36 11.26 24.60
C THR A 419 14.29 11.10 26.12
N GLU A 420 15.35 10.62 26.78
CA GLU A 420 15.39 10.48 28.23
C GLU A 420 15.23 11.84 28.94
N ARG A 421 15.91 12.88 28.45
CA ARG A 421 15.78 14.24 28.98
C ARG A 421 14.34 14.73 28.92
N LEU A 422 13.62 14.44 27.84
CA LEU A 422 12.20 14.78 27.69
C LEU A 422 11.30 13.96 28.61
N ILE A 423 11.56 12.65 28.77
CA ILE A 423 10.86 11.78 29.73
C ILE A 423 10.97 12.37 31.15
N ARG A 424 12.19 12.67 31.59
CA ARG A 424 12.45 13.24 32.92
C ARG A 424 11.74 14.57 33.13
N LYS A 425 11.73 15.43 32.10
CA LYS A 425 11.01 16.71 32.16
C LYS A 425 9.50 16.51 32.33
N LEU A 426 8.89 15.60 31.55
CA LEU A 426 7.46 15.32 31.68
C LEU A 426 7.10 14.68 33.04
N LEU A 427 7.97 13.86 33.61
CA LEU A 427 7.76 13.28 34.95
C LEU A 427 7.77 14.35 36.04
N LEU A 428 8.70 15.31 35.96
CA LEU A 428 8.72 16.46 36.88
C LEU A 428 7.51 17.37 36.70
N ASP A 429 7.06 17.60 35.46
CA ASP A 429 5.85 18.38 35.15
C ASP A 429 4.58 17.69 35.70
N ALA A 430 4.51 16.34 35.62
CA ALA A 430 3.38 15.56 36.11
C ALA A 430 3.33 15.44 37.64
N HIS A 431 4.51 15.35 38.28
CA HIS A 431 4.65 15.17 39.72
C HIS A 431 5.67 16.14 40.31
N PRO A 432 5.28 17.40 40.58
CA PRO A 432 6.17 18.40 41.18
C PRO A 432 6.64 17.95 42.56
N GLY A 433 7.89 17.48 42.65
CA GLY A 433 8.49 16.92 43.87
C GLY A 433 8.96 15.46 43.76
N VAL A 434 8.72 14.78 42.64
CA VAL A 434 9.27 13.45 42.40
C VAL A 434 10.81 13.50 42.37
N GLN A 435 11.46 12.61 43.10
CA GLN A 435 12.91 12.46 43.06
C GLN A 435 13.27 11.44 41.99
N LEU A 436 13.80 11.93 40.87
CA LEU A 436 14.30 11.07 39.80
C LEU A 436 15.73 10.64 40.10
N ALA A 437 16.04 9.37 39.83
CA ALA A 437 17.43 8.90 39.80
C ALA A 437 18.27 9.72 38.79
N ALA A 438 19.60 9.52 38.77
CA ALA A 438 20.44 10.09 37.71
C ALA A 438 19.94 9.63 36.31
N PRO A 439 20.34 10.28 35.21
CA PRO A 439 20.10 9.74 33.86
C PRO A 439 20.74 8.36 33.66
N THR A 440 20.31 7.63 32.63
CA THR A 440 20.99 6.40 32.20
C THR A 440 22.36 6.74 31.61
N ASN A 441 23.31 5.80 31.75
CA ASN A 441 24.66 5.91 31.18
C ASN A 441 24.90 4.74 30.21
N SER A 442 23.85 4.31 29.52
CA SER A 442 23.89 3.14 28.65
C SER A 442 24.66 3.50 27.37
N VAL A 443 25.53 2.60 26.92
CA VAL A 443 26.38 2.85 25.77
C VAL A 443 25.52 2.90 24.51
N ASP A 444 25.50 4.05 23.84
CA ASP A 444 24.87 4.18 22.53
C ASP A 444 25.70 3.42 21.47
N SER A 445 25.17 2.30 21.01
CA SER A 445 25.78 1.47 19.96
C SER A 445 25.22 1.75 18.56
N THR A 446 24.49 2.85 18.37
CA THR A 446 23.87 3.20 17.08
C THR A 446 24.95 3.36 16.00
N PRO A 447 24.85 2.64 14.87
CA PRO A 447 25.82 2.77 13.78
C PRO A 447 25.86 4.20 13.22
N GLN A 448 27.06 4.81 13.19
CA GLN A 448 27.27 6.18 12.71
C GLN A 448 27.68 6.26 11.23
N THR A 449 27.96 5.10 10.62
CA THR A 449 28.37 4.99 9.21
C THR A 449 27.18 4.63 8.33
N ARG A 450 27.20 5.05 7.06
CA ARG A 450 26.23 4.56 6.08
C ARG A 450 26.40 3.04 5.93
N LEU A 451 25.38 2.30 6.33
CA LEU A 451 25.27 0.86 6.13
C LEU A 451 24.57 0.54 4.81
N THR A 452 24.70 -0.70 4.36
CA THR A 452 23.81 -1.26 3.33
C THR A 452 22.35 -1.18 3.82
N PRO A 453 21.38 -0.74 2.98
CA PRO A 453 19.97 -0.80 3.33
C PRO A 453 19.51 -2.24 3.59
N GLU A 454 18.44 -2.41 4.37
CA GLU A 454 17.87 -3.74 4.59
C GLU A 454 17.60 -4.45 3.26
N THR A 455 18.11 -5.68 3.18
CA THR A 455 18.12 -6.47 1.95
C THR A 455 17.04 -7.52 2.02
N TYR A 456 15.85 -7.20 1.51
CA TYR A 456 14.70 -8.12 1.46
C TYR A 456 14.81 -9.14 0.34
N LEU A 457 14.54 -10.41 0.65
CA LEU A 457 14.49 -11.48 -0.35
C LEU A 457 13.06 -11.74 -0.84
N GLY A 458 12.03 -11.24 -0.15
CA GLY A 458 10.64 -11.36 -0.62
C GLY A 458 10.42 -10.62 -1.95
N VAL A 459 9.76 -11.27 -2.91
CA VAL A 459 9.61 -10.77 -4.30
C VAL A 459 8.96 -9.38 -4.36
N GLY A 460 7.94 -9.13 -3.53
CA GLY A 460 7.26 -7.85 -3.47
C GLY A 460 8.04 -6.70 -2.82
N LYS A 461 9.03 -7.00 -1.96
CA LYS A 461 9.83 -6.01 -1.21
C LYS A 461 11.28 -5.88 -1.71
N SER A 462 11.78 -6.84 -2.49
CA SER A 462 13.16 -6.86 -2.97
C SER A 462 13.45 -5.65 -3.89
N GLY A 463 14.29 -4.73 -3.40
CA GLY A 463 14.77 -3.55 -4.15
C GLY A 463 16.22 -3.69 -4.66
N ASN A 464 16.95 -4.72 -4.22
CA ASN A 464 18.39 -4.80 -4.40
C ASN A 464 18.90 -6.18 -4.87
N TYR A 465 18.04 -6.96 -5.54
CA TYR A 465 18.50 -8.11 -6.31
C TYR A 465 19.38 -7.66 -7.49
N GLY A 466 20.57 -8.23 -7.60
CA GLY A 466 21.56 -7.96 -8.65
C GLY A 466 21.98 -9.21 -9.43
N GLY A 467 21.24 -10.32 -9.31
CA GLY A 467 21.58 -11.57 -9.98
C GLY A 467 21.31 -11.58 -11.49
N SER A 468 21.91 -12.54 -12.18
CA SER A 468 21.75 -12.75 -13.63
C SER A 468 21.06 -14.08 -13.93
N GLY A 469 20.12 -14.10 -14.87
CA GLY A 469 19.43 -15.31 -15.32
C GLY A 469 18.16 -15.61 -14.52
N GLY A 470 17.01 -15.30 -15.12
CA GLY A 470 15.68 -15.47 -14.53
C GLY A 470 15.10 -14.16 -13.97
N ASP A 471 13.83 -13.87 -14.27
CA ASP A 471 13.12 -12.78 -13.61
C ASP A 471 12.95 -13.13 -12.12
N TYR A 472 13.30 -12.22 -11.20
CA TYR A 472 13.06 -12.39 -9.77
C TYR A 472 11.55 -12.32 -9.49
N LYS A 473 10.88 -13.46 -9.58
CA LYS A 473 9.42 -13.61 -9.51
C LYS A 473 9.06 -14.75 -8.55
N ALA A 474 7.85 -14.69 -8.02
CA ALA A 474 7.34 -15.74 -7.15
C ALA A 474 7.27 -17.10 -7.90
N GLY A 475 7.57 -18.17 -7.18
CA GLY A 475 7.63 -19.54 -7.69
C GLY A 475 9.02 -20.17 -7.62
N ALA A 476 9.12 -21.40 -8.10
CA ALA A 476 10.38 -22.14 -8.14
C ALA A 476 11.24 -21.69 -9.33
N ALA A 477 12.50 -21.36 -9.07
CA ALA A 477 13.48 -20.95 -10.07
C ALA A 477 14.86 -21.54 -9.77
N THR A 478 15.65 -21.78 -10.83
CA THR A 478 17.07 -22.06 -10.69
C THR A 478 17.84 -20.82 -11.11
N LEU A 479 18.60 -20.25 -10.18
CA LEU A 479 19.29 -18.97 -10.33
C LEU A 479 20.80 -19.19 -10.36
N SER A 480 21.53 -18.21 -10.87
CA SER A 480 23.00 -18.22 -10.94
C SER A 480 23.58 -16.87 -10.54
N PHE A 481 24.76 -16.91 -9.92
CA PHE A 481 25.48 -15.69 -9.61
C PHE A 481 25.90 -14.96 -10.89
N PRO A 482 25.85 -13.62 -10.89
CA PRO A 482 26.42 -12.82 -11.97
C PRO A 482 27.95 -12.89 -11.94
N PRO A 483 28.63 -12.61 -13.06
CA PRO A 483 30.08 -12.51 -13.09
C PRO A 483 30.62 -11.48 -12.09
N ASN A 484 29.93 -10.34 -11.98
CA ASN A 484 30.21 -9.28 -11.02
C ASN A 484 28.89 -8.86 -10.35
N LEU A 485 28.88 -8.82 -9.03
CA LEU A 485 27.77 -8.28 -8.25
C LEU A 485 28.09 -6.82 -7.88
N ALA A 486 27.12 -5.92 -8.02
CA ALA A 486 27.28 -4.52 -7.59
C ALA A 486 27.20 -4.38 -6.07
N ASP A 487 27.62 -3.24 -5.54
CA ASP A 487 27.53 -2.95 -4.10
C ASP A 487 26.08 -2.86 -3.62
N ASP A 488 25.86 -3.15 -2.34
CA ASP A 488 24.54 -3.13 -1.70
C ASP A 488 23.51 -4.04 -2.42
N LYS A 489 23.98 -5.06 -3.15
CA LYS A 489 23.16 -6.03 -3.88
C LYS A 489 23.38 -7.45 -3.39
N PHE A 490 22.36 -8.27 -3.59
CA PHE A 490 22.44 -9.72 -3.42
C PHE A 490 22.15 -10.47 -4.72
N ALA A 491 22.65 -11.69 -4.82
CA ALA A 491 22.31 -12.64 -5.89
C ALA A 491 22.09 -14.03 -5.31
N LEU A 492 21.33 -14.86 -6.03
CA LEU A 492 21.03 -16.22 -5.65
C LEU A 492 21.65 -17.21 -6.64
N ARG A 493 22.07 -18.36 -6.14
CA ARG A 493 22.52 -19.51 -6.93
C ARG A 493 21.81 -20.78 -6.47
N GLY A 494 21.54 -21.70 -7.40
CA GLY A 494 20.91 -22.99 -7.11
C GLY A 494 19.39 -22.89 -7.22
N ARG A 495 18.69 -23.90 -6.70
CA ARG A 495 17.23 -23.98 -6.77
C ARG A 495 16.58 -23.26 -5.57
N TRP A 496 15.67 -22.35 -5.85
CA TRP A 496 14.95 -21.56 -4.85
C TRP A 496 13.46 -21.55 -5.15
N THR A 497 12.65 -21.49 -4.09
CA THR A 497 11.23 -21.11 -4.19
C THR A 497 11.07 -19.72 -3.60
N LEU A 498 10.69 -18.76 -4.43
CA LEU A 498 10.53 -17.36 -4.03
C LEU A 498 9.06 -17.06 -3.74
N ASP A 499 8.79 -16.31 -2.68
CA ASP A 499 7.46 -15.79 -2.35
C ASP A 499 7.55 -14.32 -1.88
N ASP A 500 6.44 -13.76 -1.43
CA ASP A 500 6.41 -12.37 -0.95
C ASP A 500 7.05 -12.19 0.45
N GLN A 501 7.36 -13.28 1.17
CA GLN A 501 8.02 -13.23 2.46
C GLN A 501 9.54 -13.38 2.35
N GLY A 502 10.04 -14.20 1.44
CA GLY A 502 11.47 -14.48 1.31
C GLY A 502 11.82 -15.48 0.22
N ALA A 503 13.00 -16.08 0.36
CA ALA A 503 13.52 -17.11 -0.52
C ALA A 503 13.74 -18.42 0.24
N ILE A 504 13.08 -19.50 -0.19
CA ILE A 504 13.18 -20.84 0.40
C ILE A 504 14.17 -21.67 -0.40
N ALA A 505 15.19 -22.23 0.27
CA ALA A 505 16.16 -23.11 -0.37
C ALA A 505 15.49 -24.44 -0.77
N ASP A 506 15.46 -24.76 -2.07
CA ASP A 506 14.90 -26.01 -2.61
C ASP A 506 15.99 -26.92 -3.25
N GLY A 507 17.27 -26.61 -3.03
CA GLY A 507 18.40 -27.42 -3.45
C GLY A 507 19.50 -27.47 -2.39
N ASP A 508 20.42 -28.42 -2.52
CA ASP A 508 21.59 -28.56 -1.64
C ASP A 508 22.75 -27.60 -2.03
N ASP A 509 22.64 -27.00 -3.23
CA ASP A 509 23.55 -26.01 -3.78
C ASP A 509 23.05 -24.56 -3.65
N SER A 510 21.90 -24.37 -3.00
CA SER A 510 21.28 -23.07 -2.74
C SER A 510 22.23 -22.16 -1.95
N ALA A 511 22.57 -21.03 -2.54
CA ALA A 511 23.47 -20.05 -1.94
C ALA A 511 23.04 -18.62 -2.26
N VAL A 512 23.33 -17.71 -1.33
CA VAL A 512 23.16 -16.27 -1.46
C VAL A 512 24.54 -15.63 -1.49
N ARG A 513 24.79 -14.76 -2.47
CA ARG A 513 25.94 -13.85 -2.47
C ARG A 513 25.47 -12.46 -2.11
N LEU A 514 26.16 -11.79 -1.20
CA LEU A 514 25.81 -10.45 -0.74
C LEU A 514 27.05 -9.56 -0.74
N ASN A 515 26.97 -8.44 -1.44
CA ASN A 515 27.92 -7.34 -1.31
C ASN A 515 27.33 -6.29 -0.38
N TYR A 516 28.05 -5.96 0.70
CA TYR A 516 27.55 -5.09 1.75
C TYR A 516 28.61 -4.11 2.24
N ILE A 517 28.16 -3.11 3.00
CA ILE A 517 28.93 -2.13 3.75
C ILE A 517 28.38 -2.18 5.18
N ALA A 518 29.09 -2.85 6.08
CA ALA A 518 28.69 -2.98 7.48
C ALA A 518 29.85 -3.48 8.35
N LYS A 519 29.70 -3.37 9.68
CA LYS A 519 30.59 -4.01 10.64
C LYS A 519 30.03 -5.39 11.03
N ASP A 520 28.72 -5.44 11.24
CA ASP A 520 27.98 -6.66 11.56
C ASP A 520 26.95 -6.95 10.46
N VAL A 521 26.79 -8.24 10.11
CA VAL A 521 25.72 -8.70 9.21
C VAL A 521 24.89 -9.75 9.94
N TYR A 522 23.58 -9.59 9.84
CA TYR A 522 22.58 -10.46 10.40
C TYR A 522 21.71 -11.01 9.28
N ALA A 523 21.37 -12.29 9.35
CA ALA A 523 20.42 -12.92 8.44
C ALA A 523 19.16 -13.31 9.21
N VAL A 524 17.99 -12.87 8.72
CA VAL A 524 16.70 -13.29 9.26
C VAL A 524 16.30 -14.58 8.57
N VAL A 525 16.28 -15.69 9.31
CA VAL A 525 16.11 -17.04 8.76
C VAL A 525 15.08 -17.81 9.58
N GLY A 526 14.27 -18.61 8.90
CA GLY A 526 13.30 -19.53 9.50
C GLY A 526 13.44 -20.96 8.97
N GLY A 527 12.89 -21.91 9.72
CA GLY A 527 12.95 -23.34 9.41
C GLY A 527 13.93 -24.09 10.30
N SER A 528 14.43 -25.24 9.83
CA SER A 528 15.42 -26.04 10.56
C SER A 528 16.48 -26.55 9.60
N GLY A 529 17.75 -26.37 9.97
CA GLY A 529 18.88 -26.68 9.09
C GLY A 529 20.15 -25.94 9.47
N THR A 530 20.99 -25.63 8.48
CA THR A 530 22.25 -24.92 8.68
C THR A 530 22.46 -23.86 7.61
N ILE A 531 22.98 -22.71 8.03
CA ILE A 531 23.57 -21.72 7.13
C ILE A 531 25.10 -21.77 7.26
N THR A 532 25.80 -21.71 6.14
CA THR A 532 27.25 -21.78 6.07
C THR A 532 27.77 -20.56 5.31
N VAL A 533 28.43 -19.65 6.02
CA VAL A 533 28.94 -18.40 5.47
C VAL A 533 30.43 -18.53 5.18
N THR A 534 30.81 -18.22 3.95
CA THR A 534 32.20 -18.18 3.47
C THR A 534 32.59 -16.75 3.13
N ARG A 535 33.69 -16.28 3.74
CA ARG A 535 34.34 -14.98 3.51
C ARG A 535 35.86 -15.18 3.52
N ASP A 536 36.58 -14.64 2.54
CA ASP A 536 38.04 -14.76 2.42
C ASP A 536 38.58 -16.19 2.58
N GLY A 537 37.86 -17.18 2.06
CA GLY A 537 38.19 -18.60 2.18
C GLY A 537 37.95 -19.22 3.56
N LYS A 538 37.57 -18.43 4.57
CA LYS A 538 37.14 -18.90 5.89
C LYS A 538 35.65 -19.19 5.88
N THR A 539 35.26 -20.31 6.48
CA THR A 539 33.86 -20.76 6.52
C THR A 539 33.39 -20.93 7.96
N THR A 540 32.21 -20.38 8.27
CA THR A 540 31.53 -20.50 9.57
C THR A 540 30.16 -21.12 9.33
N THR A 541 29.79 -22.12 10.13
CA THR A 541 28.46 -22.77 10.03
C THR A 541 27.64 -22.50 11.28
N THR A 542 26.41 -22.05 11.08
CA THR A 542 25.43 -21.75 12.13
C THR A 542 24.24 -22.68 11.98
N THR A 543 23.85 -23.34 13.08
CA THR A 543 22.64 -24.17 13.11
C THR A 543 21.43 -23.29 13.30
N ILE A 544 20.37 -23.53 12.52
CA ILE A 544 19.12 -22.79 12.54
C ILE A 544 18.00 -23.72 13.00
N GLY A 545 17.18 -23.22 13.92
CA GLY A 545 16.02 -23.92 14.46
C GLY A 545 15.22 -23.00 15.40
N GLY A 546 14.02 -23.43 15.77
CA GLY A 546 13.12 -22.64 16.61
C GLY A 546 12.29 -21.62 15.83
N ALA A 547 11.84 -20.57 16.51
CA ALA A 547 11.11 -19.47 15.88
C ALA A 547 12.03 -18.71 14.91
N PRO A 548 11.57 -18.32 13.71
CA PRO A 548 12.36 -17.50 12.80
C PRO A 548 12.85 -16.22 13.48
N THR A 549 14.13 -15.90 13.36
CA THR A 549 14.74 -14.72 14.00
C THR A 549 16.01 -14.31 13.26
N LEU A 550 16.63 -13.21 13.71
CA LEU A 550 17.89 -12.73 13.18
C LEU A 550 19.07 -13.49 13.81
N HIS A 551 20.02 -13.89 12.96
CA HIS A 551 21.26 -14.55 13.37
C HIS A 551 22.44 -13.72 12.91
N ARG A 552 23.35 -13.36 13.83
CA ARG A 552 24.61 -12.70 13.47
C ARG A 552 25.49 -13.68 12.72
N ILE A 553 25.84 -13.35 11.47
CA ILE A 553 26.67 -14.18 10.59
C ILE A 553 28.05 -13.58 10.32
N VAL A 554 28.20 -12.28 10.59
CA VAL A 554 29.44 -11.52 10.46
C VAL A 554 29.61 -10.64 11.68
N GLY A 555 30.85 -10.52 12.15
CA GLY A 555 31.23 -9.53 13.14
C GLY A 555 32.68 -9.11 13.00
N ASP A 556 32.89 -7.90 12.50
CA ASP A 556 34.20 -7.30 12.26
C ASP A 556 34.47 -6.13 13.23
N ASP A 557 35.70 -5.61 13.24
CA ASP A 557 36.08 -4.51 14.15
C ASP A 557 35.56 -3.14 13.69
N SER A 558 35.40 -2.93 12.38
CA SER A 558 34.89 -1.68 11.80
C SER A 558 34.07 -1.92 10.53
N ALA A 559 33.19 -0.97 10.23
CA ALA A 559 32.35 -1.03 9.04
C ALA A 559 33.19 -0.84 7.78
N HIS A 560 33.11 -1.79 6.87
CA HIS A 560 33.82 -1.74 5.59
C HIS A 560 33.00 -2.44 4.51
N ARG A 561 33.43 -2.27 3.26
CA ARG A 561 32.84 -2.98 2.14
C ARG A 561 33.39 -4.40 2.08
N ASP A 562 32.49 -5.37 1.97
CA ASP A 562 32.89 -6.76 1.79
C ASP A 562 31.83 -7.57 1.01
N GLN A 563 32.20 -8.80 0.65
CA GLN A 563 31.34 -9.80 0.01
C GLN A 563 31.31 -11.09 0.84
N LEU A 564 30.12 -11.65 1.03
CA LEU A 564 29.95 -12.98 1.61
C LEU A 564 29.17 -13.91 0.68
N ASP A 565 29.48 -15.20 0.75
CA ASP A 565 28.69 -16.28 0.17
C ASP A 565 28.08 -17.12 1.31
N MET A 566 26.75 -17.14 1.42
CA MET A 566 26.01 -17.94 2.40
C MET A 566 25.33 -19.12 1.72
N ARG A 567 25.80 -20.35 1.96
CA ARG A 567 25.07 -21.57 1.61
C ARG A 567 23.95 -21.81 2.61
N VAL A 568 22.80 -22.24 2.10
CA VAL A 568 21.58 -22.42 2.88
C VAL A 568 21.08 -23.84 2.67
N SER A 569 20.94 -24.62 3.74
CA SER A 569 20.41 -25.98 3.63
C SER A 569 18.96 -25.97 3.16
N ARG A 570 18.59 -27.00 2.38
CA ARG A 570 17.23 -27.19 1.88
C ARG A 570 16.18 -27.06 2.99
N GLY A 571 15.09 -26.34 2.70
CA GLY A 571 13.96 -26.13 3.60
C GLY A 571 14.06 -24.89 4.49
N LEU A 572 15.24 -24.25 4.59
CA LEU A 572 15.35 -22.94 5.25
C LEU A 572 14.79 -21.83 4.36
N GLN A 573 14.11 -20.87 4.99
CA GLN A 573 13.64 -19.64 4.37
C GLN A 573 14.47 -18.46 4.86
N VAL A 574 15.03 -17.70 3.93
CA VAL A 574 15.76 -16.46 4.21
C VAL A 574 14.85 -15.28 3.88
N PHE A 575 14.61 -14.41 4.87
CA PHE A 575 13.69 -13.28 4.76
C PHE A 575 14.42 -12.00 4.35
N SER A 576 15.46 -11.61 5.11
CA SER A 576 16.29 -10.45 4.82
C SER A 576 17.71 -10.57 5.38
N PHE A 577 18.57 -9.64 4.95
CA PHE A 577 19.81 -9.30 5.67
C PHE A 577 19.71 -7.90 6.25
N THR A 578 20.14 -7.76 7.50
CA THR A 578 20.20 -6.51 8.24
C THR A 578 21.60 -6.28 8.81
N PHE A 579 21.90 -5.06 9.23
CA PHE A 579 23.28 -4.60 9.42
C PHE A 579 23.49 -3.84 10.73
N GLY A 580 24.74 -3.78 11.19
CA GLY A 580 25.16 -3.04 12.39
C GLY A 580 26.61 -2.59 12.36
#